data_AF-A0A0W8FN28-F1
#
_entry.id   AF-A0A0W8FN28-F1
#
_cell.length_a   1.000
_cell.length_b   1.000
_cell.length_c   1.000
_cell.angle_alpha   90.00
_cell.angle_beta   90.00
_cell.angle_gamma   90.00
#
_symmetry.space_group_name_H-M   'P 1'
#
loop_
_entity.id
_entity.type
_entity.pdbx_description
1 polymer ?
#
loop_
_entity_poly.entity_id
_entity_poly.type
_entity_poly.pdbx_seq_one_letter_code
_entity_poly.pdbx_strand_id
1 'polypeptide(L)'
;MKKKDYLRVVLILAIFFLALGGWLLHLRIHPIAKDAENWIPAVAGFISVFVIPVLFIFRSTISFAYLLNGMTVIIGTIIMTHFTIENPPQIWTLKTILLGTLFADIMILWGKFALGKALFEMDSVVSQPDGSRRTGRFFRFPNMGFWFVHVVTLTVVYIIGDYFWK
;
A
#
# COMPACT_ATOMS: atom_id res chain seq x y z
N MET A 1 -2.02 8.00 -29.32
CA MET A 1 -1.36 7.66 -28.04
C MET A 1 -0.47 6.45 -28.24
N LYS A 2 0.78 6.43 -27.75
CA LYS A 2 1.66 5.26 -27.92
C LYS A 2 1.23 4.14 -26.96
N LYS A 3 1.49 2.87 -27.32
CA LYS A 3 1.10 1.69 -26.51
C LYS A 3 1.58 1.77 -25.05
N LYS A 4 2.79 2.30 -24.83
CA LYS A 4 3.36 2.51 -23.49
C LYS A 4 2.59 3.55 -22.65
N ASP A 5 2.11 4.62 -23.28
CA ASP A 5 1.39 5.67 -22.59
C ASP A 5 -0.03 5.19 -22.24
N TYR A 6 -0.65 4.38 -23.11
CA TYR A 6 -1.90 3.67 -22.82
C TYR A 6 -1.76 2.74 -21.60
N LEU A 7 -0.75 1.86 -21.59
CA LEU A 7 -0.52 0.95 -20.46
C LEU A 7 -0.29 1.69 -19.15
N ARG A 8 0.46 2.79 -19.18
CA ARG A 8 0.66 3.66 -18.02
C ARG A 8 -0.66 4.20 -17.47
N VAL A 9 -1.49 4.75 -18.34
CA VAL A 9 -2.81 5.29 -17.93
C VAL A 9 -3.69 4.19 -17.34
N VAL A 10 -3.74 3.01 -17.96
CA VAL A 10 -4.51 1.86 -17.44
C VAL A 10 -4.03 1.44 -16.04
N LEU A 11 -2.72 1.37 -15.81
CA LEU A 11 -2.17 1.04 -14.50
C LEU A 11 -2.47 2.12 -13.44
N ILE A 12 -2.39 3.39 -13.81
CA ILE A 12 -2.75 4.51 -12.92
C ILE A 12 -4.24 4.44 -12.55
N LEU A 13 -5.11 4.19 -13.53
CA LEU A 13 -6.54 4.02 -13.30
C LEU A 13 -6.82 2.80 -12.39
N ALA A 14 -6.12 1.69 -12.59
CA ALA A 14 -6.25 0.52 -11.73
C ALA A 14 -5.85 0.82 -10.27
N ILE A 15 -4.74 1.55 -10.06
CA ILE A 15 -4.33 2.02 -8.72
C ILE A 15 -5.41 2.94 -8.12
N PHE A 16 -5.92 3.89 -8.91
CA PHE A 16 -6.98 4.81 -8.49
C PHE A 16 -8.24 4.07 -8.06
N PHE A 17 -8.77 3.15 -8.87
CA PHE A 17 -9.98 2.42 -8.54
C PHE A 17 -9.81 1.46 -7.36
N LEU A 18 -8.66 0.80 -7.22
CA LEU A 18 -8.37 -0.03 -6.04
C LEU A 18 -8.29 0.81 -4.77
N ALA A 19 -7.59 1.94 -4.82
CA ALA A 19 -7.50 2.86 -3.69
C ALA A 19 -8.88 3.45 -3.34
N LEU A 20 -9.68 3.82 -4.35
CA LEU A 20 -11.00 4.38 -4.16
C LEU A 20 -11.94 3.34 -3.55
N GLY A 21 -11.94 2.12 -4.07
CA GLY A 21 -12.72 1.01 -3.51
C GLY A 21 -12.37 0.74 -2.05
N GLY A 22 -11.08 0.61 -1.73
CA GLY A 22 -10.61 0.42 -0.35
C GLY A 22 -10.96 1.59 0.58
N TRP A 23 -10.85 2.83 0.10
CA TRP A 23 -11.21 4.00 0.89
C TRP A 23 -12.71 4.09 1.15
N LEU A 24 -13.54 3.83 0.14
CA LEU A 24 -15.00 3.80 0.30
C LEU A 24 -15.46 2.68 1.24
N LEU A 25 -14.80 1.52 1.21
CA LEU A 25 -15.00 0.45 2.19
C LEU A 25 -14.71 0.94 3.62
N HIS A 26 -13.59 1.63 3.83
CA HIS A 26 -13.28 2.24 5.12
C HIS A 26 -14.31 3.26 5.58
N LEU A 27 -14.72 4.19 4.71
CA LEU A 27 -15.71 5.22 5.06
C LEU A 27 -17.08 4.63 5.37
N ARG A 28 -17.42 3.48 4.75
CA ARG A 28 -18.66 2.75 5.03
C ARG A 28 -18.64 2.10 6.41
N ILE A 29 -17.49 1.54 6.82
CA ILE A 29 -17.36 0.78 8.07
C ILE A 29 -17.03 1.71 9.26
N HIS A 30 -16.20 2.74 9.02
CA HIS A 30 -15.74 3.71 10.00
C HIS A 30 -16.10 5.15 9.59
N PRO A 31 -17.31 5.64 9.95
CA PRO A 31 -17.69 7.02 9.66
C PRO A 31 -16.78 8.00 10.41
N ILE A 32 -16.19 8.95 9.68
CA ILE A 32 -15.25 9.96 10.22
C ILE A 32 -15.89 10.78 11.36
N ALA A 33 -17.20 10.98 11.31
CA ALA A 33 -17.93 11.77 12.29
C ALA A 33 -18.10 11.11 13.67
N LYS A 34 -17.75 9.81 13.81
CA LYS A 34 -17.97 9.08 15.06
C LYS A 34 -16.79 9.17 16.04
N ASP A 35 -15.55 9.01 15.58
CA ASP A 35 -14.37 8.92 16.44
C ASP A 35 -13.15 9.60 15.80
N ALA A 36 -12.29 10.21 16.63
CA ALA A 36 -11.06 10.87 16.18
C ALA A 36 -10.08 9.89 15.50
N GLU A 37 -10.08 8.62 15.91
CA GLU A 37 -9.24 7.56 15.35
C GLU A 37 -9.57 7.25 13.88
N ASN A 38 -10.80 7.54 13.44
CA ASN A 38 -11.24 7.33 12.05
C ASN A 38 -10.63 8.34 11.06
N TRP A 39 -9.94 9.38 11.56
CA TRP A 39 -9.21 10.33 10.71
C TRP A 39 -7.97 9.71 10.06
N ILE A 40 -7.29 8.78 10.73
CA ILE A 40 -6.07 8.17 10.20
C ILE A 40 -6.38 7.39 8.90
N PRO A 41 -7.36 6.46 8.88
CA PRO A 41 -7.77 5.79 7.65
C PRO A 41 -8.31 6.76 6.57
N ALA A 42 -9.00 7.83 6.98
CA ALA A 42 -9.54 8.82 6.05
C ALA A 42 -8.44 9.58 5.30
N VAL A 43 -7.44 10.10 6.03
CA VAL A 43 -6.31 10.83 5.44
C VAL A 43 -5.42 9.88 4.62
N ALA A 44 -5.14 8.68 5.13
CA ALA A 44 -4.35 7.68 4.40
C ALA A 44 -5.06 7.25 3.09
N GLY A 45 -6.38 7.13 3.12
CA GLY A 45 -7.22 6.88 1.95
C GLY A 45 -7.19 8.03 0.96
N PHE A 46 -7.33 9.29 1.41
CA PHE A 46 -7.20 10.47 0.55
C PHE A 46 -5.85 10.53 -0.17
N ILE A 47 -4.75 10.31 0.57
CA ILE A 47 -3.40 10.25 -0.01
C ILE A 47 -3.32 9.12 -1.06
N SER A 48 -3.89 7.95 -0.74
CA SER A 48 -3.87 6.79 -1.65
C SER A 48 -4.69 6.98 -2.92
N VAL A 49 -5.82 7.70 -2.84
CA VAL A 49 -6.76 7.89 -3.95
C VAL A 49 -6.34 9.04 -4.85
N PHE A 50 -5.88 10.16 -4.28
CA PHE A 50 -5.60 11.36 -5.06
C PHE A 50 -4.10 11.60 -5.23
N VAL A 51 -3.37 11.66 -4.12
CA VAL A 51 -1.95 12.06 -4.16
C VAL A 51 -1.11 11.04 -4.92
N ILE A 52 -1.24 9.75 -4.61
CA ILE A 52 -0.43 8.70 -5.24
C ILE A 52 -0.67 8.59 -6.76
N PRO A 53 -1.93 8.50 -7.26
CA PRO A 53 -2.18 8.48 -8.70
C PRO A 53 -1.69 9.74 -9.41
N VAL A 54 -1.88 10.92 -8.81
CA VAL A 54 -1.37 12.18 -9.37
C VAL A 54 0.15 12.16 -9.47
N LEU A 55 0.87 11.69 -8.45
CA LEU A 55 2.32 11.54 -8.54
C LEU A 55 2.73 10.55 -9.64
N PHE A 56 1.98 9.47 -9.86
CA PHE A 56 2.27 8.55 -10.96
C PHE A 56 2.03 9.14 -12.36
N ILE A 57 1.21 10.18 -12.49
CA ILE A 57 1.05 10.91 -13.77
C ILE A 57 2.38 11.59 -14.15
N PHE A 58 3.08 12.19 -13.19
CA PHE A 58 4.32 12.91 -13.43
C PHE A 58 5.55 11.99 -13.39
N ARG A 59 6.30 11.94 -14.49
CA ARG A 59 7.53 11.11 -14.60
C ARG A 59 8.58 11.44 -13.55
N SER A 60 8.76 12.71 -13.23
CA SER A 60 9.73 13.17 -12.23
C SER A 60 9.45 12.66 -10.82
N THR A 61 8.20 12.31 -10.51
CA THR A 61 7.78 11.91 -9.15
C THR A 61 7.44 10.43 -9.02
N ILE A 62 7.64 9.60 -10.04
CA ILE A 62 7.34 8.14 -9.99
C ILE A 62 8.05 7.44 -8.84
N SER A 63 9.33 7.77 -8.60
CA SER A 63 10.09 7.17 -7.49
C SER A 63 9.46 7.50 -6.15
N PHE A 64 8.98 8.74 -6.00
CA PHE A 64 8.30 9.19 -4.79
C PHE A 64 6.89 8.59 -4.68
N ALA A 65 6.14 8.49 -5.78
CA ALA A 65 4.84 7.84 -5.85
C ALA A 65 4.94 6.37 -5.40
N TYR A 66 5.94 5.63 -5.90
CA TYR A 66 6.19 4.25 -5.51
C TYR A 66 6.61 4.13 -4.04
N LEU A 67 7.47 5.03 -3.57
CA LEU A 67 7.85 5.08 -2.16
C LEU A 67 6.63 5.27 -1.26
N LEU A 68 5.82 6.29 -1.53
CA LEU A 68 4.62 6.61 -0.76
C LEU A 68 3.58 5.48 -0.84
N ASN A 69 3.44 4.83 -2.00
CA ASN A 69 2.57 3.68 -2.17
C ASN A 69 3.00 2.49 -1.31
N GLY A 70 4.30 2.19 -1.23
CA GLY A 70 4.77 1.15 -0.34
C GLY A 70 4.62 1.51 1.13
N MET A 71 4.96 2.74 1.54
CA MET A 71 4.82 3.16 2.93
C MET A 71 3.37 3.12 3.44
N THR A 72 2.41 3.58 2.64
CA THR A 72 0.98 3.49 2.99
C THR A 72 0.51 2.04 3.15
N VAL A 73 1.03 1.12 2.33
CA VAL A 73 0.70 -0.31 2.42
C VAL A 73 1.30 -0.95 3.66
N ILE A 74 2.54 -0.59 4.04
CA ILE A 74 3.16 -1.09 5.28
C ILE A 74 2.36 -0.60 6.49
N ILE A 75 2.12 0.71 6.58
CA ILE A 75 1.38 1.30 7.70
C ILE A 75 -0.02 0.70 7.79
N GLY A 76 -0.74 0.59 6.68
CA GLY A 76 -2.05 -0.05 6.63
C GLY A 76 -2.00 -1.51 7.09
N THR A 77 -1.00 -2.28 6.65
CA THR A 77 -0.82 -3.67 7.07
C THR A 77 -0.62 -3.79 8.58
N ILE A 78 0.24 -2.96 9.17
CA ILE A 78 0.53 -2.98 10.62
C ILE A 78 -0.73 -2.63 11.42
N ILE A 79 -1.40 -1.53 11.08
CA ILE A 79 -2.59 -1.05 11.80
C ILE A 79 -3.74 -2.07 11.69
N MET A 80 -4.01 -2.59 10.48
CA MET A 80 -5.07 -3.58 10.27
C MET A 80 -4.78 -4.91 10.97
N THR A 81 -3.51 -5.31 11.04
CA THR A 81 -3.11 -6.52 11.77
C THR A 81 -3.30 -6.31 13.27
N HIS A 82 -2.88 -5.16 13.80
CA HIS A 82 -3.07 -4.82 15.21
C HIS A 82 -4.56 -4.79 15.57
N PHE A 83 -5.40 -4.11 14.78
CA PHE A 83 -6.85 -4.05 15.02
C PHE A 83 -7.51 -5.43 14.99
N THR A 84 -7.03 -6.34 14.13
CA THR A 84 -7.48 -7.74 14.08
C THR A 84 -7.10 -8.50 15.37
N ILE A 85 -5.93 -8.21 15.94
CA ILE A 85 -5.47 -8.84 17.18
C ILE A 85 -6.27 -8.32 18.39
N GLU A 86 -6.59 -7.01 18.41
CA GLU A 86 -7.41 -6.41 19.45
C GLU A 86 -8.88 -6.81 19.38
N ASN A 87 -9.38 -7.11 18.18
CA ASN A 87 -10.75 -7.55 17.93
C ASN A 87 -10.77 -8.95 17.30
N PRO A 88 -10.31 -9.99 18.03
CA PRO A 88 -10.16 -11.32 17.46
C PRO A 88 -11.53 -11.95 17.18
N PRO A 89 -11.64 -12.77 16.12
CA PRO A 89 -12.86 -13.53 15.86
C PRO A 89 -13.13 -14.51 17.01
N GLN A 90 -14.42 -14.72 17.34
CA GLN A 90 -14.83 -15.64 18.40
C GLN A 90 -14.31 -17.08 18.20
N ILE A 91 -14.15 -17.51 16.95
CA ILE A 91 -13.62 -18.83 16.59
C ILE A 91 -12.58 -18.66 15.50
N TRP A 92 -11.39 -19.22 15.72
CA TRP A 92 -10.31 -19.27 14.73
C TRP A 92 -10.52 -20.43 13.76
N THR A 93 -11.04 -20.12 12.58
CA THR A 93 -11.19 -21.04 11.44
C THR A 93 -10.58 -20.38 10.21
N LEU A 94 -10.27 -21.16 9.17
CA LEU A 94 -9.75 -20.60 7.93
C LEU A 94 -10.72 -19.55 7.33
N LYS A 95 -12.03 -19.80 7.40
CA LYS A 95 -13.05 -18.86 6.93
C LYS A 95 -13.03 -17.54 7.71
N THR A 96 -12.94 -17.60 9.04
CA THR A 96 -12.91 -16.40 9.88
C THR A 96 -11.59 -15.66 9.76
N ILE A 97 -10.47 -16.34 9.53
CA ILE A 97 -9.20 -15.68 9.21
C ILE A 97 -9.33 -14.93 7.87
N LEU A 98 -9.81 -15.59 6.82
CA LEU A 98 -9.85 -14.99 5.48
C LEU A 98 -10.89 -13.87 5.33
N LEU A 99 -12.07 -14.02 5.96
CA LEU A 99 -13.23 -13.14 5.74
C LEU A 99 -13.75 -12.45 7.00
N GLY A 100 -13.32 -12.89 8.18
CA GLY A 100 -13.70 -12.32 9.48
C GLY A 100 -12.61 -11.44 10.09
N THR A 101 -11.45 -11.30 9.43
CA THR A 101 -10.39 -10.35 9.80
C THR A 101 -10.14 -9.37 8.66
N LEU A 102 -9.26 -8.40 8.89
CA LEU A 102 -8.85 -7.43 7.88
C LEU A 102 -7.82 -8.00 6.88
N PHE A 103 -7.62 -9.32 6.86
CA PHE A 103 -6.69 -9.97 5.92
C PHE A 103 -7.05 -9.71 4.46
N ALA A 104 -8.35 -9.75 4.11
CA ALA A 104 -8.80 -9.45 2.76
C ALA A 104 -8.45 -8.01 2.33
N ASP A 105 -8.62 -7.05 3.23
CA ASP A 105 -8.27 -5.65 3.00
C ASP A 105 -6.75 -5.47 2.83
N ILE A 106 -5.95 -6.17 3.63
CA ILE A 106 -4.48 -6.23 3.48
C ILE A 106 -4.11 -6.76 2.09
N MET A 107 -4.76 -7.83 1.60
CA MET A 107 -4.48 -8.35 0.25
C MET A 107 -4.81 -7.34 -0.86
N ILE A 108 -5.86 -6.53 -0.69
CA ILE A 108 -6.17 -5.43 -1.63
C ILE A 108 -5.05 -4.38 -1.62
N LEU A 109 -4.55 -4.00 -0.44
CA LEU A 109 -3.42 -3.06 -0.31
C LEU A 109 -2.16 -3.60 -1.02
N TRP A 110 -1.83 -4.87 -0.85
CA TRP A 110 -0.70 -5.50 -1.54
C TRP A 110 -0.92 -5.65 -3.05
N GLY A 111 -2.15 -5.84 -3.50
CA GLY A 111 -2.53 -5.77 -4.92
C GLY A 111 -2.23 -4.38 -5.52
N LYS A 112 -2.66 -3.30 -4.83
CA LYS A 112 -2.32 -1.91 -5.19
C LYS A 112 -0.81 -1.67 -5.20
N PHE A 113 -0.10 -2.23 -4.23
CA PHE A 113 1.37 -2.16 -4.17
C PHE A 113 2.02 -2.79 -5.42
N ALA A 114 1.59 -4.00 -5.79
CA ALA A 114 2.11 -4.71 -6.95
C ALA A 114 1.91 -3.94 -8.26
N LEU A 115 0.75 -3.30 -8.44
CA LEU A 115 0.52 -2.41 -9.59
C LEU A 115 1.44 -1.18 -9.57
N GLY A 116 1.63 -0.55 -8.41
CA GLY A 116 2.58 0.55 -8.27
C GLY A 116 4.02 0.14 -8.58
N LYS A 117 4.42 -1.07 -8.18
CA LYS A 117 5.72 -1.65 -8.56
C LYS A 117 5.81 -1.87 -10.06
N ALA A 118 4.78 -2.47 -10.69
CA ALA A 118 4.76 -2.68 -12.13
C ALA A 118 4.90 -1.37 -12.90
N LEU A 119 4.21 -0.32 -12.45
CA LEU A 119 4.27 1.02 -13.03
C LEU A 119 5.66 1.66 -12.89
N PHE A 120 6.28 1.52 -11.71
CA PHE A 120 7.66 1.98 -11.45
C PHE A 120 8.68 1.27 -12.35
N GLU A 121 8.61 -0.06 -12.43
CA GLU A 121 9.53 -0.86 -13.24
C GLU A 121 9.34 -0.55 -14.73
N MET A 122 8.09 -0.42 -15.20
CA MET A 122 7.80 -0.08 -16.59
C MET A 122 8.42 1.26 -17.00
N ASP A 123 8.34 2.30 -16.18
CA ASP A 123 8.96 3.58 -16.49
C ASP A 123 10.49 3.48 -16.50
N SER A 124 11.07 2.68 -15.61
CA SER A 124 12.52 2.44 -15.59
C SER A 124 13.01 1.74 -16.88
N VAL A 125 12.29 0.73 -17.36
CA VAL A 125 12.60 0.01 -18.62
C VAL A 125 12.43 0.92 -19.83
N VAL A 126 11.38 1.75 -19.85
CA VAL A 126 11.14 2.70 -20.95
C VAL A 126 12.20 3.81 -20.98
N SER A 127 12.69 4.25 -19.82
CA SER A 127 13.67 5.33 -19.72
C SER A 127 15.11 4.84 -19.91
N GLN A 128 15.39 3.56 -19.61
CA GLN A 128 16.73 2.95 -19.73
C GLN A 128 16.62 1.55 -20.36
N PRO A 129 16.32 1.44 -21.67
CA PRO A 129 16.11 0.16 -22.33
C PRO A 129 17.36 -0.74 -22.33
N ASP A 130 18.55 -0.15 -22.43
CA ASP A 130 19.84 -0.85 -22.40
C ASP A 130 20.48 -0.85 -21.00
N GLY A 131 19.72 -0.44 -19.98
CA GLY A 131 20.20 -0.42 -18.60
C GLY A 131 20.51 -1.82 -18.09
N SER A 132 21.65 -2.00 -17.42
CA SER A 132 21.99 -3.28 -16.79
C SER A 132 20.87 -3.69 -15.82
N ARG A 133 20.40 -4.94 -15.92
CA ARG A 133 19.47 -5.53 -14.94
C ARG A 133 20.09 -5.35 -13.55
N ARG A 134 19.35 -4.78 -12.59
CA ARG A 134 19.81 -4.57 -11.22
C ARG A 134 20.03 -5.92 -10.52
N THR A 135 21.18 -6.54 -10.74
CA THR A 135 21.58 -7.80 -10.14
C THR A 135 22.30 -7.54 -8.82
N GLY A 136 22.03 -8.36 -7.79
CA GLY A 136 22.86 -8.43 -6.58
C GLY A 136 22.53 -7.51 -5.39
N ARG A 137 21.36 -6.84 -5.33
CA ARG A 137 20.99 -6.01 -4.16
C ARG A 137 19.51 -6.13 -3.75
N PHE A 138 19.07 -7.35 -3.40
CA PHE A 138 17.67 -7.65 -3.03
C PHE A 138 17.11 -6.72 -1.93
N PHE A 139 17.93 -6.31 -0.97
CA PHE A 139 17.53 -5.45 0.15
C PHE A 139 17.57 -3.93 -0.12
N ARG A 140 17.95 -3.50 -1.33
CA ARG A 140 18.05 -2.08 -1.68
C ARG A 140 16.79 -1.63 -2.44
N PHE A 141 16.32 -0.40 -2.17
CA PHE A 141 15.25 0.21 -2.96
C PHE A 141 15.59 0.13 -4.46
N PRO A 142 14.65 -0.29 -5.32
CA PRO A 142 13.21 -0.49 -5.12
C PRO A 142 12.78 -1.98 -4.98
N ASN A 143 13.72 -2.88 -4.70
CA ASN A 143 13.49 -4.34 -4.69
C ASN A 143 12.60 -4.80 -3.53
N MET A 144 12.00 -5.99 -3.66
CA MET A 144 11.08 -6.52 -2.64
C MET A 144 11.72 -6.72 -1.26
N GLY A 145 13.01 -7.07 -1.20
CA GLY A 145 13.72 -7.23 0.06
C GLY A 145 13.78 -5.92 0.87
N PHE A 146 13.89 -4.77 0.20
CA PHE A 146 13.79 -3.47 0.87
C PHE A 146 12.45 -3.35 1.60
N TRP A 147 11.35 -3.69 0.93
CA TRP A 147 10.01 -3.58 1.50
C TRP A 147 9.77 -4.56 2.64
N PHE A 148 10.20 -5.82 2.52
CA PHE A 148 10.08 -6.79 3.61
C PHE A 148 10.86 -6.38 4.85
N VAL A 149 12.08 -5.84 4.68
CA VAL A 149 12.84 -5.28 5.80
C VAL A 149 12.07 -4.15 6.46
N HIS A 150 11.50 -3.22 5.69
CA HIS A 150 10.75 -2.10 6.26
C HIS A 150 9.44 -2.53 6.93
N VAL A 151 8.74 -3.55 6.41
CA VAL A 151 7.60 -4.15 7.11
C VAL A 151 8.04 -4.65 8.49
N VAL A 152 9.08 -5.48 8.55
CA VAL A 152 9.56 -6.06 9.81
C VAL A 152 10.04 -4.96 10.77
N THR A 153 10.89 -4.05 10.30
CA THR A 153 11.45 -2.97 11.13
C THR A 153 10.36 -2.04 11.67
N LEU A 154 9.41 -1.62 10.84
CA LEU A 154 8.33 -0.73 11.29
C LEU A 154 7.34 -1.44 12.22
N THR A 155 7.07 -2.73 12.00
CA THR A 155 6.29 -3.53 12.96
C THR A 155 6.96 -3.58 14.32
N VAL A 156 8.28 -3.82 14.37
CA VAL A 156 9.04 -3.83 15.64
C VAL A 156 8.98 -2.47 16.33
N VAL A 157 9.23 -1.39 15.59
CA VAL A 157 9.14 -0.02 16.14
C VAL A 157 7.75 0.28 16.67
N TYR A 158 6.70 -0.12 15.95
CA TYR A 158 5.32 0.05 16.37
C TYR A 158 5.01 -0.72 17.66
N ILE A 159 5.41 -2.00 17.75
CA ILE A 159 5.21 -2.83 18.96
C ILE A 159 5.93 -2.23 20.17
N ILE A 160 7.18 -1.78 19.98
CA ILE A 160 7.93 -1.09 21.04
C ILE A 160 7.19 0.17 21.48
N GLY A 161 6.72 0.98 20.53
CA GLY A 161 5.92 2.18 20.80
C GLY A 161 4.66 1.87 21.60
N ASP A 162 3.86 0.89 21.17
CA ASP A 162 2.65 0.46 21.88
C ASP A 162 2.95 -0.03 23.31
N TYR A 163 4.08 -0.73 23.50
CA TYR A 163 4.46 -1.24 24.81
C TYR A 163 4.88 -0.13 25.79
N PHE A 164 5.64 0.87 25.33
CA PHE A 164 6.17 1.93 26.19
C PHE A 164 5.24 3.13 26.38
N TRP A 165 4.26 3.32 25.50
CA TRP A 165 3.37 4.48 25.52
C TRP A 165 1.97 4.19 26.08
N LYS A 166 1.79 3.00 26.69
CA LYS A 166 0.66 2.69 27.59
C LYS A 166 0.86 3.31 28.96
#